data_AF-A0AAD4F7M6-F1
#
_entry.id   AF-A0AAD4F7M6-F1
#
_cell.length_a   1.000
_cell.length_b   1.000
_cell.length_c   1.000
_cell.angle_alpha   90.00
_cell.angle_beta   90.00
_cell.angle_gamma   90.00
#
_symmetry.space_group_name_H-M   'P 1'
#
loop_
_entity.id
_entity.type
_entity.pdbx_description
1 polymer ?
#
loop_
_entity_poly.entity_id
_entity_poly.type
_entity_poly.pdbx_seq_one_letter_code
_entity_poly.pdbx_strand_id
1 'polypeptide(L)'
;MTAQDVTDLEINENTIWSTNRLYLSLLETFPKYVANFQAKWNDWQQDISATDPSVWSSVASFTALTALGPKITPLVVYQLALNPDDDAAVHLYTTIETDALYLPSTPEPSTPDPSTTPATTTMSRGQQILSLSFERNRAVRNALADFAERCERVSRFHSSSAMLTECAEYDALLAFGPSIIPHVMLQYARDVEMSQQGGGGQTSASGIGRGTLLWYELLHELVWGHKTALRTVRLGEVYARWEAWFQEGLAVEGAPRFSGEDAMV
;
A
#
# COMPACT_ATOMS: atom_id res chain seq x y z
N MET A 1 16.84 24.61 21.62
CA MET A 1 15.75 24.40 20.65
C MET A 1 15.98 25.37 19.51
N THR A 2 16.55 24.86 18.42
CA THR A 2 16.82 25.60 17.19
C THR A 2 15.59 25.57 16.28
N ALA A 3 15.54 26.40 15.23
CA ALA A 3 14.47 26.33 14.23
C ALA A 3 14.45 24.97 13.49
N GLN A 4 15.60 24.30 13.40
CA GLN A 4 15.71 22.96 12.85
C GLN A 4 15.03 21.94 13.78
N ASP A 5 15.29 22.00 15.09
CA ASP A 5 14.68 21.09 16.07
C ASP A 5 13.14 21.16 16.05
N VAL A 6 12.57 22.35 15.83
CA VAL A 6 11.11 22.55 15.70
C VAL A 6 10.58 21.91 14.43
N THR A 7 11.29 22.10 13.31
CA THR A 7 10.90 21.55 12.00
C THR A 7 10.93 20.01 12.01
N ASP A 8 11.96 19.42 12.62
CA ASP A 8 12.12 17.98 12.72
C ASP A 8 11.03 17.34 13.61
N LEU A 9 10.63 18.04 14.68
CA LEU A 9 9.53 17.61 15.55
C LEU A 9 8.18 17.62 14.82
N GLU A 10 7.88 18.71 14.11
CA GLU A 10 6.62 18.84 13.33
C GLU A 10 6.53 17.80 12.20
N ILE A 11 7.64 17.51 11.52
CA ILE A 11 7.70 16.46 10.49
C ILE A 11 7.41 15.09 11.11
N ASN A 12 7.97 14.80 12.29
CA ASN A 12 7.75 13.53 12.97
C ASN A 12 6.28 13.34 13.39
N GLU A 13 5.66 14.36 13.98
CA GLU A 13 4.24 14.31 14.39
C GLU A 13 3.30 14.11 13.19
N ASN A 14 3.52 14.83 12.08
CA ASN A 14 2.73 14.68 10.86
C ASN A 14 2.87 13.28 10.24
N THR A 15 4.08 12.71 10.33
CA THR A 15 4.39 11.38 9.83
C THR A 15 3.66 10.28 10.60
N ILE A 16 3.73 10.34 11.94
CA ILE A 16 3.01 9.42 12.83
C ILE A 16 1.51 9.54 12.60
N TRP A 17 0.97 10.76 12.50
CA TRP A 17 -0.44 10.99 12.26
C TRP A 17 -0.92 10.40 10.93
N SER A 18 -0.18 10.65 9.84
CA SER A 18 -0.50 10.13 8.50
C SER A 18 -0.55 8.60 8.47
N THR A 19 0.45 7.96 9.09
CA THR A 19 0.55 6.51 9.21
C THR A 19 -0.61 5.94 10.04
N ASN A 20 -0.87 6.52 11.21
CA ASN A 20 -1.96 6.10 12.08
C ASN A 20 -3.32 6.24 11.39
N ARG A 21 -3.54 7.31 10.63
CA ARG A 21 -4.78 7.50 9.86
C ARG A 21 -4.98 6.39 8.83
N LEU A 22 -3.94 6.03 8.09
CA LEU A 22 -4.02 4.95 7.11
C LEU A 22 -4.29 3.60 7.78
N TYR A 23 -3.60 3.30 8.88
CA TYR A 23 -3.85 2.10 9.69
C TYR A 23 -5.30 2.02 10.17
N LEU A 24 -5.84 3.11 10.74
CA LEU A 24 -7.23 3.15 11.22
C LEU A 24 -8.24 2.93 10.09
N SER A 25 -8.02 3.53 8.91
CA SER A 25 -8.87 3.28 7.74
C SER A 25 -8.83 1.82 7.30
N LEU A 26 -7.66 1.18 7.33
CA LEU A 26 -7.53 -0.25 7.03
C LEU A 26 -8.22 -1.12 8.09
N LEU A 27 -8.09 -0.77 9.36
CA LEU A 27 -8.73 -1.50 10.46
C LEU A 27 -10.26 -1.41 10.37
N GLU A 28 -10.78 -0.23 10.04
CA GLU A 28 -12.22 0.00 9.89
C GLU A 28 -12.79 -0.72 8.65
N THR A 29 -12.10 -0.64 7.51
CA THR A 29 -12.61 -1.17 6.23
C THR A 29 -12.32 -2.66 6.05
N PHE A 30 -11.15 -3.13 6.51
CA PHE A 30 -10.64 -4.49 6.31
C PHE A 30 -10.10 -5.08 7.64
N PRO A 31 -10.92 -5.24 8.67
CA PRO A 31 -10.46 -5.64 10.01
C PRO A 31 -9.75 -7.00 10.02
N LYS A 32 -10.21 -7.97 9.20
CA LYS A 32 -9.57 -9.28 9.11
C LYS A 32 -8.15 -9.21 8.55
N TYR A 33 -7.91 -8.29 7.61
CA TYR A 33 -6.59 -8.08 7.03
C TYR A 33 -5.60 -7.62 8.10
N VAL A 34 -6.01 -6.62 8.90
CA VAL A 34 -5.19 -6.11 10.00
C VAL A 34 -4.97 -7.19 11.08
N ALA A 35 -6.01 -7.93 11.45
CA ALA A 35 -5.90 -9.01 12.43
C ALA A 35 -4.98 -10.15 11.96
N ASN A 36 -5.04 -10.53 10.68
CA ASN A 36 -4.18 -11.56 10.10
C ASN A 36 -2.70 -11.14 10.14
N PHE A 37 -2.40 -9.90 9.74
CA PHE A 37 -1.06 -9.35 9.85
C PHE A 37 -0.58 -9.34 11.31
N GLN A 38 -1.40 -8.85 12.24
CA GLN A 38 -1.03 -8.80 13.67
C GLN A 38 -0.73 -10.19 14.24
N ALA A 39 -1.51 -11.21 13.88
CA ALA A 39 -1.26 -12.57 14.30
C ALA A 39 0.11 -13.07 13.81
N LYS A 40 0.40 -12.93 12.50
CA LYS A 40 1.69 -13.34 11.91
C LYS A 40 2.87 -12.53 12.42
N TRP A 41 2.68 -11.23 12.63
CA TRP A 41 3.67 -10.35 13.25
C TRP A 41 4.02 -10.81 14.66
N ASN A 42 3.02 -11.12 15.48
CA ASN A 42 3.22 -11.60 16.85
C ASN A 42 3.91 -12.97 16.88
N ASP A 43 3.52 -13.90 16.00
CA ASP A 43 4.18 -15.20 15.86
C ASP A 43 5.66 -15.02 15.52
N TRP A 44 5.98 -14.12 14.58
CA TRP A 44 7.36 -13.82 14.20
C TRP A 44 8.15 -13.17 15.33
N GLN A 45 7.58 -12.17 16.01
CA GLN A 45 8.18 -11.51 17.18
C GLN A 45 8.50 -12.52 18.29
N GLN A 46 7.61 -13.48 18.53
CA GLN A 46 7.85 -14.53 19.51
C GLN A 46 9.04 -15.42 19.10
N ASP A 47 9.09 -15.86 17.85
CA ASP A 47 10.18 -16.68 17.32
C ASP A 47 11.54 -15.98 17.39
N ILE A 48 11.58 -14.66 17.18
CA ILE A 48 12.85 -13.91 17.13
C ILE A 48 13.34 -13.37 18.48
N SER A 49 12.47 -13.30 19.49
CA SER A 49 12.72 -12.65 20.79
C SER A 49 13.97 -13.11 21.56
N ALA A 50 14.51 -14.30 21.25
CA ALA A 50 15.72 -14.86 21.85
C ALA A 50 16.79 -15.26 20.82
N THR A 51 16.65 -14.82 19.57
CA THR A 51 17.49 -15.24 18.45
C THR A 51 18.35 -14.11 17.91
N ASP A 52 19.47 -14.47 17.30
CA ASP A 52 20.37 -13.54 16.60
C ASP A 52 19.65 -12.91 15.37
N PRO A 53 19.76 -11.58 15.14
CA PRO A 53 19.19 -10.93 13.95
C PRO A 53 19.53 -11.60 12.61
N SER A 54 20.69 -12.25 12.50
CA SER A 54 21.10 -12.98 11.30
C SER A 54 20.19 -14.17 10.96
N VAL A 55 19.42 -14.71 11.91
CA VAL A 55 18.50 -15.84 11.67
C VAL A 55 17.04 -15.43 11.52
N TRP A 56 16.69 -14.15 11.72
CA TRP A 56 15.31 -13.67 11.65
C TRP A 56 14.62 -13.99 10.32
N SER A 57 15.37 -14.03 9.22
CA SER A 57 14.83 -14.36 7.90
C SER A 57 14.61 -15.85 7.65
N SER A 58 15.16 -16.71 8.52
CA SER A 58 15.18 -18.16 8.33
C SER A 58 14.04 -18.89 9.03
N VAL A 59 13.26 -18.20 9.87
CA VAL A 59 12.15 -18.81 10.61
C VAL A 59 10.87 -18.88 9.76
N ALA A 60 10.03 -19.88 10.03
CA ALA A 60 8.82 -20.13 9.26
C ALA A 60 7.80 -18.98 9.35
N SER A 61 7.69 -18.35 10.53
CA SER A 61 6.83 -17.17 10.75
C SER A 61 7.22 -15.99 9.88
N PHE A 62 8.51 -15.75 9.65
CA PHE A 62 8.98 -14.73 8.71
C PHE A 62 8.54 -15.02 7.28
N THR A 63 8.71 -16.27 6.84
CA THR A 63 8.26 -16.69 5.49
C THR A 63 6.76 -16.50 5.32
N ALA A 64 5.96 -16.83 6.35
CA ALA A 64 4.52 -16.62 6.31
C ALA A 64 4.13 -15.13 6.25
N LEU A 65 4.93 -14.25 6.85
CA LEU A 65 4.72 -12.81 6.86
C LEU A 65 5.14 -12.18 5.53
N THR A 66 6.30 -12.54 4.98
CA THR A 66 6.78 -12.05 3.68
C THR A 66 5.96 -12.56 2.50
N ALA A 67 5.31 -13.73 2.62
CA ALA A 67 4.35 -14.23 1.63
C ALA A 67 3.14 -13.29 1.42
N LEU A 68 2.82 -12.43 2.39
CA LEU A 68 1.80 -11.39 2.20
C LEU A 68 2.25 -10.32 1.20
N GLY A 69 3.55 -10.16 0.98
CA GLY A 69 4.15 -9.27 0.01
C GLY A 69 4.03 -7.78 0.35
N PRO A 70 4.26 -6.88 -0.62
CA PRO A 70 4.33 -5.43 -0.36
C PRO A 70 3.03 -4.80 0.13
N LYS A 71 1.89 -5.51 0.07
CA LYS A 71 0.63 -4.96 0.58
C LYS A 71 0.65 -4.72 2.09
N ILE A 72 1.48 -5.44 2.86
CA ILE A 72 1.61 -5.20 4.31
C ILE A 72 2.49 -4.00 4.67
N THR A 73 3.12 -3.34 3.70
CA THR A 73 4.01 -2.19 3.93
C THR A 73 3.39 -1.13 4.85
N PRO A 74 2.14 -0.64 4.67
CA PRO A 74 1.54 0.32 5.60
C PRO A 74 1.40 -0.17 7.05
N LEU A 75 1.21 -1.48 7.26
CA LEU A 75 1.09 -2.05 8.60
C LEU A 75 2.46 -2.18 9.27
N VAL A 76 3.51 -2.47 8.50
CA VAL A 76 4.90 -2.46 9.00
C VAL A 76 5.33 -1.04 9.36
N VAL A 77 5.01 -0.06 8.52
CA VAL A 77 5.26 1.37 8.82
C VAL A 77 4.51 1.81 10.07
N TYR A 78 3.30 1.29 10.31
CA TYR A 78 2.58 1.55 11.56
C TYR A 78 3.32 1.00 12.79
N GLN A 79 3.94 -0.18 12.72
CA GLN A 79 4.79 -0.67 13.82
C GLN A 79 5.97 0.28 14.10
N LEU A 80 6.61 0.81 13.05
CA LEU A 80 7.66 1.82 13.19
C LEU A 80 7.14 3.14 13.79
N ALA A 81 5.90 3.53 13.50
CA ALA A 81 5.30 4.72 14.11
C ALA A 81 5.06 4.55 15.62
N LEU A 82 4.88 3.31 16.09
CA LEU A 82 4.80 2.98 17.51
C LEU A 82 6.19 2.94 18.16
N ASN A 83 7.18 2.37 17.47
CA ASN A 83 8.57 2.29 17.92
C ASN A 83 9.54 2.48 16.73
N PRO A 84 10.08 3.69 16.52
CA PRO A 84 11.00 3.96 15.40
C PRO A 84 12.33 3.21 15.45
N ASP A 85 12.66 2.63 16.61
CA ASP A 85 13.88 1.85 16.83
C ASP A 85 13.62 0.33 16.81
N ASP A 86 12.47 -0.11 16.27
CA ASP A 86 12.16 -1.52 16.06
C ASP A 86 12.94 -2.10 14.86
N ASP A 87 14.11 -2.69 15.14
CA ASP A 87 14.97 -3.32 14.15
C ASP A 87 14.27 -4.44 13.37
N ALA A 88 13.33 -5.17 13.97
CA ALA A 88 12.58 -6.21 13.28
C ALA A 88 11.62 -5.60 12.26
N ALA A 89 10.96 -4.49 12.60
CA ALA A 89 10.10 -3.77 11.65
C ALA A 89 10.92 -3.17 10.49
N VAL A 90 12.11 -2.61 10.78
CA VAL A 90 13.05 -2.14 9.75
C VAL A 90 13.46 -3.30 8.83
N HIS A 91 13.86 -4.44 9.40
CA HIS A 91 14.28 -5.63 8.67
C HIS A 91 13.19 -6.15 7.73
N LEU A 92 11.96 -6.31 8.26
CA LEU A 92 10.81 -6.73 7.46
C LEU A 92 10.51 -5.74 6.33
N TYR A 93 10.46 -4.44 6.64
CA TYR A 93 10.22 -3.39 5.64
C TYR A 93 11.21 -3.48 4.47
N THR A 94 12.51 -3.56 4.78
CA THR A 94 13.56 -3.65 3.76
C THR A 94 13.53 -4.96 2.96
N THR A 95 12.88 -6.00 3.49
CA THR A 95 12.69 -7.27 2.79
C THR A 95 11.52 -7.22 1.81
N ILE A 96 10.42 -6.55 2.17
CA ILE A 96 9.20 -6.53 1.36
C ILE A 96 9.12 -5.35 0.39
N GLU A 97 9.79 -4.23 0.67
CA GLU A 97 9.80 -3.08 -0.21
C GLU A 97 10.81 -3.28 -1.34
N THR A 98 10.34 -3.16 -2.58
CA THR A 98 11.16 -3.37 -3.78
C THR A 98 11.53 -2.07 -4.48
N ASP A 99 10.85 -0.96 -4.17
CA ASP A 99 11.13 0.34 -4.77
C ASP A 99 12.32 1.01 -4.06
N ALA A 100 13.42 1.16 -4.80
CA ALA A 100 14.64 1.78 -4.31
C ALA A 100 14.45 3.22 -3.82
N LEU A 101 13.43 3.94 -4.32
CA LEU A 101 13.13 5.30 -3.87
C LEU A 101 12.58 5.36 -2.44
N TYR A 102 12.03 4.24 -1.95
CA TYR A 102 11.43 4.14 -0.62
C TYR A 102 12.24 3.27 0.34
N LEU A 103 13.43 2.83 -0.06
CA LEU A 103 14.36 2.15 0.84
C LEU A 103 15.22 3.18 1.61
N PRO A 104 15.48 2.96 2.92
CA PRO A 104 16.37 3.82 3.67
C PRO A 104 17.79 3.76 3.08
N SER A 105 18.49 4.89 3.10
CA SER A 105 19.86 4.97 2.59
C SER A 105 20.77 4.00 3.33
N THR A 106 21.54 3.21 2.58
CA THR A 106 22.59 2.40 3.20
C THR A 106 23.67 3.37 3.68
N PRO A 107 24.06 3.33 4.97
CA PRO A 107 25.15 4.18 5.44
C PRO A 107 26.39 3.84 4.60
N GLU A 108 26.86 4.80 3.81
CA GLU A 108 28.13 4.64 3.14
C GLU A 108 29.21 4.46 4.21
N PRO A 109 30.19 3.56 4.00
CA PRO A 109 31.30 3.42 4.92
C PRO A 109 32.10 4.72 4.89
N SER A 110 31.77 5.64 5.80
CA SER A 110 32.45 6.92 5.93
C SER A 110 33.92 6.62 6.21
N THR A 111 34.80 6.84 5.23
CA THR A 111 36.22 7.00 5.52
C THR A 111 36.34 8.09 6.57
N PRO A 112 36.93 7.79 7.74
CA PRO A 112 36.97 8.75 8.85
C PRO A 112 37.79 9.97 8.40
N ASP A 113 37.11 11.05 8.05
CA ASP A 113 37.74 12.33 7.79
C ASP A 113 37.99 13.00 9.15
N PRO A 114 39.27 13.17 9.56
CA PRO A 114 39.61 13.75 10.86
C PRO A 114 39.22 15.24 11.00
N SER A 115 38.61 15.85 9.98
CA SER A 115 38.27 17.27 9.95
C SER A 115 36.77 17.61 10.06
N THR A 116 35.88 16.62 10.24
CA THR A 116 34.43 16.89 10.31
C THR A 116 33.96 17.32 11.71
N THR A 117 33.29 18.48 11.71
CA THR A 117 32.65 19.22 12.81
C THR A 117 31.50 18.39 13.44
N PRO A 118 30.94 18.79 14.62
CA PRO A 118 30.24 17.88 15.52
C PRO A 118 28.94 17.31 14.93
N ALA A 119 28.83 15.98 15.05
CA ALA A 119 27.62 15.14 15.03
C ALA A 119 26.33 15.80 14.52
N THR A 120 26.14 15.84 13.19
CA THR A 120 24.79 15.82 12.63
C THR A 120 24.10 14.57 13.15
N THR A 121 23.00 14.75 13.89
CA THR A 121 22.21 13.64 14.43
C THR A 121 21.74 12.80 13.25
N THR A 122 22.31 11.59 13.09
CA THR A 122 21.93 10.69 12.00
C THR A 122 20.57 10.10 12.35
N MET A 123 19.58 10.38 11.52
CA MET A 123 18.22 9.87 11.65
C MET A 123 18.22 8.33 11.65
N SER A 124 17.51 7.70 12.59
CA SER A 124 17.45 6.23 12.66
C SER A 124 16.82 5.65 11.38
N ARG A 125 17.11 4.39 11.05
CA ARG A 125 16.55 3.76 9.83
C ARG A 125 15.02 3.73 9.85
N GLY A 126 14.41 3.46 11.01
CA GLY A 126 12.96 3.50 11.15
C GLY A 126 12.39 4.90 10.95
N GLN A 127 13.06 5.94 11.46
CA GLN A 127 12.69 7.32 11.18
C GLN A 127 12.79 7.67 9.68
N GLN A 128 13.84 7.23 8.98
CA GLN A 128 13.96 7.42 7.53
C GLN A 128 12.80 6.76 6.78
N ILE A 129 12.46 5.51 7.12
CA ILE A 129 11.32 4.78 6.54
C ILE A 129 10.01 5.53 6.78
N LEU A 130 9.80 6.02 8.00
CA LEU A 130 8.61 6.80 8.36
C LEU A 130 8.49 8.06 7.47
N SER A 131 9.58 8.82 7.32
CA SER A 131 9.61 10.00 6.46
C SER A 131 9.28 9.67 5.00
N LEU A 132 9.94 8.66 4.44
CA LEU A 132 9.72 8.19 3.06
C LEU A 132 8.27 7.71 2.87
N SER A 133 7.71 7.00 3.85
CA SER A 133 6.32 6.56 3.79
C SER A 133 5.33 7.72 3.88
N PHE A 134 5.63 8.77 4.64
CA PHE A 134 4.79 9.97 4.69
C PHE A 134 4.72 10.65 3.31
N GLU A 135 5.87 10.83 2.66
CA GLU A 135 5.96 11.40 1.32
C GLU A 135 5.19 10.53 0.31
N ARG A 136 5.38 9.20 0.34
CA ARG A 136 4.63 8.27 -0.51
C ARG A 136 3.14 8.36 -0.29
N ASN A 137 2.67 8.30 0.96
CA ASN A 137 1.24 8.34 1.28
C ASN A 137 0.60 9.66 0.83
N ARG A 138 1.35 10.77 0.86
CA ARG A 138 0.89 12.05 0.29
C ARG A 138 0.81 11.98 -1.23
N ALA A 139 1.86 11.50 -1.90
CA ALA A 139 1.93 11.43 -3.35
C ALA A 139 0.86 10.47 -3.93
N VAL A 140 0.68 9.30 -3.33
CA VAL A 140 -0.33 8.30 -3.72
C VAL A 140 -1.74 8.86 -3.58
N ARG A 141 -2.05 9.57 -2.49
CA ARG A 141 -3.37 10.20 -2.33
C ARG A 141 -3.68 11.21 -3.43
N ASN A 142 -2.68 12.00 -3.83
CA ASN A 142 -2.84 12.94 -4.93
C ASN A 142 -3.05 12.20 -6.26
N ALA A 143 -2.21 11.20 -6.55
CA ALA A 143 -2.32 10.41 -7.77
C ALA A 143 -3.66 9.66 -7.88
N LEU A 144 -4.19 9.13 -6.77
CA LEU A 144 -5.51 8.52 -6.72
C LEU A 144 -6.63 9.53 -7.02
N ALA A 145 -6.51 10.76 -6.49
CA ALA A 145 -7.48 11.82 -6.76
C ALA A 145 -7.44 12.27 -8.22
N ASP A 146 -6.23 12.48 -8.78
CA ASP A 146 -6.03 12.87 -10.18
C ASP A 146 -6.58 11.80 -11.12
N PHE A 147 -6.31 10.52 -10.83
CA PHE A 147 -6.84 9.40 -11.60
C PHE A 147 -8.37 9.30 -11.49
N ALA A 148 -8.94 9.47 -10.30
CA ALA A 148 -10.39 9.47 -10.12
C ALA A 148 -11.07 10.62 -10.89
N GLU A 149 -10.52 11.84 -10.86
CA GLU A 149 -11.02 12.99 -11.62
C GLU A 149 -10.94 12.72 -13.13
N ARG A 150 -9.82 12.16 -13.60
CA ARG A 150 -9.64 11.75 -14.99
C ARG A 150 -10.71 10.74 -15.40
N CYS A 151 -10.94 9.72 -14.58
CA CYS A 151 -11.96 8.70 -14.83
C CYS A 151 -13.35 9.32 -14.94
N GLU A 152 -13.71 10.22 -14.03
CA GLU A 152 -14.99 10.93 -14.08
C GLU A 152 -15.12 11.74 -15.38
N ARG A 153 -14.09 12.52 -15.74
CA ARG A 153 -14.09 13.36 -16.94
C ARG A 153 -14.19 12.56 -18.24
N VAL A 154 -13.41 11.50 -18.39
CA VAL A 154 -13.36 10.68 -19.62
C VAL A 154 -14.59 9.83 -19.77
N SER A 155 -15.08 9.26 -18.67
CA SER A 155 -16.18 8.31 -18.70
C SER A 155 -17.53 8.92 -19.13
N ARG A 156 -17.64 10.25 -19.07
CA ARG A 156 -18.76 11.05 -19.64
C ARG A 156 -18.83 10.95 -21.16
N PHE A 157 -17.70 10.76 -21.84
CA PHE A 157 -17.61 10.81 -23.31
C PHE A 157 -17.17 9.48 -23.93
N HIS A 158 -16.60 8.58 -23.13
CA HIS A 158 -16.02 7.32 -23.60
C HIS A 158 -16.41 6.14 -22.69
N SER A 159 -16.54 4.96 -23.30
CA SER A 159 -16.76 3.69 -22.61
C SER A 159 -15.58 2.72 -22.78
N SER A 160 -14.51 3.14 -23.46
CA SER A 160 -13.33 2.31 -23.69
C SER A 160 -12.42 2.30 -22.45
N SER A 161 -12.11 1.11 -21.94
CA SER A 161 -11.15 0.93 -20.84
C SER A 161 -9.73 1.35 -21.22
N ALA A 162 -9.35 1.26 -22.50
CA ALA A 162 -8.05 1.71 -22.99
C ALA A 162 -7.85 3.23 -22.73
N MET A 163 -8.87 4.06 -23.00
CA MET A 163 -8.81 5.52 -22.79
C MET A 163 -8.64 5.93 -21.32
N LEU A 164 -8.91 5.00 -20.41
CA LEU A 164 -8.85 5.20 -18.96
C LEU A 164 -7.58 4.60 -18.35
N THR A 165 -6.98 3.59 -18.96
CA THR A 165 -5.78 2.90 -18.43
C THR A 165 -4.51 3.17 -19.24
N GLU A 166 -4.61 3.85 -20.38
CA GLU A 166 -3.48 4.31 -21.19
C GLU A 166 -3.34 5.83 -21.03
N CYS A 167 -3.11 6.27 -19.78
CA CYS A 167 -2.95 7.68 -19.45
C CYS A 167 -1.92 7.90 -18.35
N ALA A 168 -1.38 9.12 -18.30
CA ALA A 168 -0.31 9.48 -17.37
C ALA A 168 -0.70 9.31 -15.90
N GLU A 169 -1.96 9.55 -15.54
CA GLU A 169 -2.46 9.37 -14.17
C GLU A 169 -2.48 7.90 -13.75
N TYR A 170 -2.78 6.98 -14.68
CA TYR A 170 -2.71 5.54 -14.44
C TYR A 170 -1.26 5.08 -14.32
N ASP A 171 -0.38 5.53 -15.22
CA ASP A 171 1.04 5.22 -15.22
C ASP A 171 1.72 5.74 -13.93
N ALA A 172 1.31 6.90 -13.42
CA ALA A 172 1.79 7.45 -12.16
C ALA A 172 1.44 6.55 -10.96
N LEU A 173 0.26 5.93 -10.96
CA LEU A 173 -0.12 4.97 -9.93
C LEU A 173 0.71 3.68 -10.02
N LEU A 174 0.93 3.16 -11.23
CA LEU A 174 1.80 1.99 -11.45
C LEU A 174 3.25 2.24 -11.02
N ALA A 175 3.75 3.46 -11.20
CA ALA A 175 5.12 3.82 -10.83
C ALA A 175 5.41 3.68 -9.33
N PHE A 176 4.40 3.75 -8.46
CA PHE A 176 4.58 3.49 -7.03
C PHE A 176 4.69 2.00 -6.68
N GLY A 177 4.40 1.09 -7.61
CA GLY A 177 4.52 -0.35 -7.40
C GLY A 177 3.52 -0.97 -6.40
N PRO A 178 3.69 -2.26 -6.06
CA PRO A 178 2.66 -3.03 -5.34
C PRO A 178 2.39 -2.56 -3.90
N SER A 179 3.27 -1.77 -3.30
CA SER A 179 3.08 -1.23 -1.94
C SER A 179 1.86 -0.30 -1.82
N ILE A 180 1.29 0.18 -2.93
CA ILE A 180 0.07 1.01 -2.92
C ILE A 180 -1.24 0.19 -2.92
N ILE A 181 -1.18 -1.14 -3.03
CA ILE A 181 -2.38 -2.00 -3.05
C ILE A 181 -3.38 -1.65 -1.92
N PRO A 182 -2.97 -1.42 -0.66
CA PRO A 182 -3.90 -1.03 0.40
C PRO A 182 -4.62 0.29 0.14
N HIS A 183 -3.94 1.28 -0.45
CA HIS A 183 -4.52 2.57 -0.81
C HIS A 183 -5.58 2.40 -1.91
N VAL A 184 -5.26 1.60 -2.92
CA VAL A 184 -6.17 1.29 -4.02
C VAL A 184 -7.39 0.52 -3.50
N MET A 185 -7.20 -0.47 -2.61
CA MET A 185 -8.29 -1.22 -1.99
C MET A 185 -9.22 -0.33 -1.17
N LEU A 186 -8.68 0.62 -0.38
CA LEU A 186 -9.51 1.59 0.36
C LEU A 186 -10.33 2.48 -0.56
N GLN A 187 -9.72 2.98 -1.64
CA GLN A 187 -10.45 3.79 -2.63
C GLN A 187 -11.52 2.95 -3.34
N TYR A 188 -11.22 1.69 -3.67
CA TYR A 188 -12.16 0.78 -4.31
C TYR A 188 -13.37 0.49 -3.40
N ALA A 189 -13.13 0.17 -2.13
CA ALA A 189 -14.20 -0.06 -1.15
C ALA A 189 -15.10 1.17 -0.99
N ARG A 190 -14.51 2.36 -0.83
CA ARG A 190 -15.25 3.63 -0.75
C ARG A 190 -16.14 3.84 -1.97
N ASP A 191 -15.61 3.64 -3.17
CA ASP A 191 -16.36 3.86 -4.40
C ASP A 191 -17.51 2.85 -4.56
N VAL A 192 -17.30 1.60 -4.15
CA VAL A 192 -18.34 0.58 -4.09
C VAL A 192 -19.43 0.96 -3.09
N GLU A 193 -19.07 1.39 -1.88
CA GLU A 193 -20.02 1.82 -0.85
C GLU A 193 -20.87 3.02 -1.32
N MET A 194 -20.23 4.06 -1.87
CA MET A 194 -20.95 5.22 -2.42
C MET A 194 -21.94 4.81 -3.52
N SER A 195 -21.57 3.85 -4.38
CA SER A 195 -22.45 3.34 -5.43
C SER A 195 -23.68 2.60 -4.88
N GLN A 196 -23.55 1.95 -3.72
CA GLN A 196 -24.64 1.25 -3.04
C GLN A 196 -25.57 2.22 -2.29
N GLN A 197 -25.01 3.23 -1.62
CA GLN A 197 -25.78 4.22 -0.83
C GLN A 197 -26.59 5.20 -1.70
N GLY A 198 -26.17 5.45 -2.95
CA GLY A 198 -26.93 6.27 -3.91
C GLY A 198 -28.25 5.64 -4.41
N GLY A 199 -28.60 4.43 -3.95
CA GLY A 199 -29.71 3.59 -4.41
C GLY A 199 -31.11 3.97 -3.91
N GLY A 200 -31.44 5.25 -3.81
CA GLY A 200 -32.81 5.74 -3.64
C GLY A 200 -33.58 5.82 -4.96
N GLY A 201 -33.82 4.67 -5.61
CA GLY A 201 -34.87 4.54 -6.64
C GLY A 201 -34.64 5.23 -7.98
N GLN A 202 -33.65 4.81 -8.77
CA GLN A 202 -33.83 4.56 -10.21
C GLN A 202 -32.57 3.87 -10.78
N THR A 203 -32.79 2.68 -11.30
CA THR A 203 -31.85 1.85 -12.05
C THR A 203 -31.49 2.49 -13.38
N SER A 204 -30.48 3.35 -13.39
CA SER A 204 -29.67 3.54 -14.60
C SER A 204 -28.31 2.93 -14.35
N ALA A 205 -27.88 2.04 -15.24
CA ALA A 205 -26.53 1.47 -15.31
C ALA A 205 -25.41 2.53 -15.50
N SER A 206 -25.73 3.81 -15.34
CA SER A 206 -24.83 4.97 -15.34
C SER A 206 -24.43 5.45 -13.94
N GLY A 207 -24.98 4.86 -12.86
CA GLY A 207 -24.84 5.36 -11.48
C GLY A 207 -23.69 4.76 -10.65
N ILE A 208 -23.13 3.61 -11.04
CA ILE A 208 -21.81 3.23 -10.53
C ILE A 208 -20.84 4.19 -11.22
N GLY A 209 -20.26 5.12 -10.47
CA GLY A 209 -19.25 6.03 -11.00
C GLY A 209 -18.24 5.20 -11.79
N ARG A 210 -18.11 5.45 -13.10
CA ARG A 210 -17.31 4.60 -13.99
C ARG A 210 -15.82 4.51 -13.58
N GLY A 211 -15.36 5.33 -12.62
CA GLY A 211 -14.07 5.17 -11.94
C GLY A 211 -13.93 3.86 -11.15
N THR A 212 -15.03 3.33 -10.57
CA THR A 212 -15.03 2.03 -9.85
C THR A 212 -14.63 0.86 -10.77
N LEU A 213 -14.76 1.03 -12.08
CA LEU A 213 -14.44 0.03 -13.12
C LEU A 213 -12.95 -0.21 -13.34
N LEU A 214 -12.06 0.56 -12.72
CA LEU A 214 -10.65 0.58 -13.12
C LEU A 214 -9.71 0.24 -11.98
N TRP A 215 -10.20 0.27 -10.74
CA TRP A 215 -9.43 -0.18 -9.59
C TRP A 215 -9.02 -1.64 -9.71
N TYR A 216 -9.88 -2.52 -10.25
CA TYR A 216 -9.50 -3.92 -10.45
C TYR A 216 -8.42 -4.10 -11.53
N GLU A 217 -8.42 -3.29 -12.59
CA GLU A 217 -7.35 -3.35 -13.61
C GLU A 217 -6.03 -2.88 -13.01
N LEU A 218 -6.05 -1.76 -12.28
CA LEU A 218 -4.87 -1.28 -11.55
C LEU A 218 -4.36 -2.34 -10.56
N LEU A 219 -5.24 -2.93 -9.74
CA LEU A 219 -4.86 -3.99 -8.80
C LEU A 219 -4.28 -5.21 -9.53
N HIS A 220 -4.88 -5.61 -10.64
CA HIS A 220 -4.39 -6.74 -11.43
C HIS A 220 -3.00 -6.45 -12.01
N GLU A 221 -2.79 -5.26 -12.56
CA GLU A 221 -1.49 -4.87 -13.12
C GLU A 221 -0.43 -4.68 -12.03
N LEU A 222 -0.78 -4.12 -10.88
CA LEU A 222 0.12 -4.04 -9.71
C LEU A 222 0.56 -5.41 -9.20
N VAL A 223 -0.31 -6.43 -9.26
CA VAL A 223 0.00 -7.77 -8.75
C VAL A 223 0.67 -8.66 -9.80
N TRP A 224 0.21 -8.60 -11.05
CA TRP A 224 0.61 -9.54 -12.11
C TRP A 224 1.49 -8.93 -13.18
N GLY A 225 1.68 -7.60 -13.19
CA GLY A 225 2.48 -6.90 -14.19
C GLY A 225 1.82 -6.78 -15.56
N HIS A 226 0.52 -7.08 -15.67
CA HIS A 226 -0.26 -6.90 -16.89
C HIS A 226 -1.74 -6.69 -16.59
N LYS A 227 -2.45 -6.05 -17.53
CA LYS A 227 -3.90 -5.84 -17.50
C LYS A 227 -4.67 -7.15 -17.68
N THR A 228 -5.93 -7.19 -17.24
CA THR A 228 -6.80 -8.36 -17.38
C THR A 228 -7.30 -8.56 -18.81
N ALA A 229 -7.37 -7.47 -19.59
CA ALA A 229 -8.06 -7.38 -20.89
C ALA A 229 -9.54 -7.82 -20.85
N LEU A 230 -10.14 -7.88 -19.65
CA LEU A 230 -11.52 -8.30 -19.49
C LEU A 230 -12.50 -7.27 -20.06
N ARG A 231 -13.60 -7.81 -20.57
CA ARG A 231 -14.84 -7.05 -20.82
C ARG A 231 -15.85 -7.43 -19.73
N THR A 232 -15.51 -7.20 -18.47
CA THR A 232 -16.31 -7.70 -17.33
C THR A 232 -17.63 -6.97 -17.20
N VAL A 233 -18.72 -7.75 -17.07
CA VAL A 233 -20.09 -7.24 -16.87
C VAL A 233 -20.55 -7.37 -15.40
N ARG A 234 -19.74 -7.99 -14.52
CA ARG A 234 -20.09 -8.31 -13.12
C ARG A 234 -19.12 -7.73 -12.10
N LEU A 235 -19.15 -6.42 -11.95
CA LEU A 235 -18.21 -5.65 -11.13
C LEU A 235 -18.28 -5.98 -9.64
N GLY A 236 -19.48 -6.28 -9.13
CA GLY A 236 -19.67 -6.67 -7.74
C GLY A 236 -18.94 -7.97 -7.40
N GLU A 237 -18.95 -8.95 -8.31
CA GLU A 237 -18.22 -10.20 -8.13
C GLU A 237 -16.69 -9.99 -8.21
N VAL A 238 -16.23 -9.12 -9.10
CA VAL A 238 -14.81 -8.75 -9.21
C VAL A 238 -14.32 -8.09 -7.91
N TYR A 239 -15.06 -7.11 -7.38
CA TYR A 239 -14.73 -6.49 -6.10
C TYR A 239 -14.74 -7.51 -4.97
N ALA A 240 -15.77 -8.35 -4.86
CA ALA A 240 -15.88 -9.35 -3.80
C ALA A 240 -14.68 -10.33 -3.79
N ARG A 241 -14.17 -10.71 -4.96
CA ARG A 241 -12.95 -11.55 -5.07
C ARG A 241 -11.71 -10.83 -4.56
N TRP A 242 -11.52 -9.56 -4.95
CA TRP A 242 -10.39 -8.75 -4.48
C TRP A 242 -10.47 -8.48 -2.98
N GLU A 243 -11.65 -8.11 -2.48
CA GLU A 243 -11.93 -7.89 -1.07
C GLU A 243 -11.66 -9.16 -0.26
N ALA A 244 -12.15 -10.33 -0.71
CA ALA A 244 -11.91 -11.60 -0.02
C ALA A 244 -10.41 -11.93 0.05
N TRP A 245 -9.67 -11.78 -1.05
CA TRP A 245 -8.22 -12.00 -1.05
C TRP A 245 -7.49 -11.05 -0.10
N PHE A 246 -7.89 -9.78 -0.08
CA PHE A 246 -7.27 -8.76 0.76
C PHE A 246 -7.59 -8.99 2.24
N GLN A 247 -8.87 -9.17 2.59
CA GLN A 247 -9.35 -9.38 3.95
C GLN A 247 -8.84 -10.66 4.59
N GLU A 248 -8.77 -11.77 3.85
CA GLU A 248 -8.30 -13.04 4.41
C GLU A 248 -6.77 -13.07 4.58
N GLY A 249 -6.06 -12.00 4.19
CA GLY A 249 -4.61 -11.92 4.33
C GLY A 249 -3.92 -13.06 3.58
N LEU A 250 -4.40 -13.38 2.38
CA LEU A 250 -3.81 -14.44 1.56
C LEU A 250 -2.48 -13.99 0.96
N ALA A 251 -1.64 -14.92 0.55
CA ALA A 251 -0.39 -14.59 -0.14
C ALA A 251 -0.65 -13.86 -1.48
N VAL A 252 0.35 -13.16 -2.02
CA VAL A 252 0.23 -12.43 -3.30
C VAL A 252 -0.16 -13.37 -4.43
N GLU A 253 0.37 -14.59 -4.44
CA GLU A 253 0.08 -15.63 -5.44
C GLU A 253 -1.38 -16.08 -5.43
N GLY A 254 -2.09 -15.85 -4.32
CA GLY A 254 -3.52 -16.14 -4.18
C GLY A 254 -4.44 -15.02 -4.69
N ALA A 255 -3.91 -13.94 -5.26
CA ALA A 255 -4.73 -12.84 -5.76
C ALA A 255 -5.65 -13.28 -6.90
N PRO A 256 -6.80 -12.60 -7.10
CA PRO A 256 -7.66 -12.88 -8.24
C PRO A 256 -6.89 -12.76 -9.55
N ARG A 257 -6.91 -13.85 -10.34
CA ARG A 257 -6.56 -13.83 -11.75
C ARG A 257 -7.83 -13.76 -12.56
N PHE A 258 -7.80 -12.91 -13.55
CA PHE A 258 -8.85 -12.86 -14.54
C PHE A 258 -8.18 -13.00 -15.90
N SER A 259 -8.25 -14.21 -16.45
CA SER A 259 -7.80 -14.48 -17.80
C SER A 259 -9.01 -14.55 -18.74
N GLY A 260 -8.79 -14.35 -20.04
CA GLY A 260 -9.87 -14.38 -21.04
C GLY A 260 -10.69 -15.68 -21.07
N GLU A 261 -10.20 -16.78 -20.47
CA GLU A 261 -10.91 -18.05 -20.36
C GLU A 261 -11.97 -18.06 -19.23
N ASP A 262 -11.78 -17.27 -18.17
CA ASP A 262 -12.75 -17.14 -17.06
C ASP A 262 -13.99 -16.29 -17.46
N ALA A 263 -13.95 -15.63 -18.63
CA ALA A 263 -15.02 -14.76 -19.11
C ALA A 263 -16.16 -15.50 -19.85
N MET A 264 -16.11 -16.84 -19.94
CA MET A 264 -17.08 -17.66 -20.68
C MET A 264 -17.94 -18.61 -19.81
N VAL A 265 -17.94 -18.47 -18.48
CA VAL A 265 -18.79 -19.27 -17.58
C VAL A 265 -19.81 -18.41 -16.85
#